data_AF-A0A845XH13-F1
#
_entry.id   AF-A0A845XH13-F1
#
_cell.length_a   1.000
_cell.length_b   1.000
_cell.length_c   1.000
_cell.angle_alpha   90.00
_cell.angle_beta   90.00
_cell.angle_gamma   90.00
#
_symmetry.space_group_name_H-M   'P 1'
#
loop_
_entity.id
_entity.type
_entity.pdbx_description
1 polymer ?
#
loop_
_entity_poly.entity_id
_entity_poly.type
_entity_poly.pdbx_seq_one_letter_code
_entity_poly.pdbx_strand_id
1 'polypeptide(L)' 'LGTGKSTSLLQLVDSLKTCFPQWKSETKFAPPRPGDIKHSQADISIASSCLDFTAQWSVESGLQRLIESLKLSPVNH' A
#
# COMPACT_ATOMS: atom_id res chain seq x y z
N LEU A 1 -7.25 1.63 13.31
CA LEU A 1 -5.79 1.80 13.37
C LEU A 1 -5.24 1.91 11.95
N GLY A 2 -4.24 2.76 11.72
CA GLY A 2 -3.64 3.00 10.41
C GLY A 2 -2.24 3.59 10.56
N THR A 3 -1.65 4.12 9.49
CA THR A 3 -0.26 4.65 9.51
C THR A 3 -0.16 6.14 9.82
N GLY A 4 -1.29 6.87 9.86
CA GLY A 4 -1.28 8.33 9.94
C GLY A 4 -0.91 9.02 8.62
N LYS A 5 -0.61 8.25 7.56
CA LYS A 5 -0.19 8.75 6.25
C LYS A 5 -1.13 8.24 5.17
N SER A 6 -1.45 9.08 4.19
CA SER A 6 -2.17 8.67 2.99
C SER A 6 -1.21 8.26 1.88
N THR A 7 -1.69 7.37 1.01
CA THR A 7 -1.00 6.96 -0.20
C THR A 7 -2.01 7.01 -1.33
N SER A 8 -1.71 7.78 -2.38
CA SER A 8 -2.57 7.86 -3.56
C SER A 8 -2.48 6.58 -4.40
N LEU A 9 -3.50 6.36 -5.26
CA LEU A 9 -3.48 5.25 -6.22
C LEU A 9 -2.24 5.30 -7.14
N LEU A 10 -1.80 6.50 -7.54
CA LEU A 10 -0.62 6.66 -8.38
C LEU A 10 0.66 6.27 -7.65
N GLN A 11 0.85 6.73 -6.40
CA GLN A 11 1.99 6.34 -5.58
C GLN A 11 2.04 4.83 -5.33
N LEU A 12 0.87 4.19 -5.13
CA LEU A 12 0.78 2.75 -4.99
C LEU A 12 1.20 2.03 -6.29
N VAL A 13 0.73 2.51 -7.44
CA VAL A 13 1.12 1.98 -8.76
C VAL A 13 2.62 2.13 -9.00
N ASP A 14 3.21 3.26 -8.64
CA ASP A 14 4.66 3.48 -8.78
C ASP A 14 5.48 2.57 -7.84
N SER A 15 4.99 2.35 -6.62
CA SER A 15 5.58 1.38 -5.68
C SER A 15 5.55 -0.04 -6.25
N LEU A 16 4.44 -0.43 -6.89
CA LEU A 16 4.31 -1.72 -7.57
C LEU A 16 5.26 -1.82 -8.77
N LYS A 17 5.36 -0.80 -9.62
CA LYS A 17 6.30 -0.78 -10.76
C LYS A 17 7.75 -0.93 -10.31
N THR A 18 8.11 -0.33 -9.18
CA THR A 18 9.44 -0.49 -8.56
C THR A 18 9.69 -1.94 -8.16
N CYS A 19 8.68 -2.64 -7.65
CA CYS A 19 8.81 -4.04 -7.26
C CYS A 19 8.76 -5.03 -8.44
N PHE A 20 8.16 -4.63 -9.57
CA PHE A 20 7.99 -5.44 -10.78
C PHE A 20 8.57 -4.73 -12.01
N PRO A 21 9.91 -4.55 -12.11
CA PRO A 21 10.54 -3.78 -13.18
C PRO A 21 10.30 -4.34 -14.60
N GLN A 22 9.92 -5.62 -14.71
CA GLN A 22 9.53 -6.25 -15.97
C GLN A 22 8.13 -5.82 -16.46
N TRP A 23 7.30 -5.25 -15.58
CA TRP A 23 5.97 -4.77 -15.95
C TRP A 23 6.09 -3.44 -16.68
N LYS A 24 5.80 -3.44 -17.99
CA LYS A 24 5.91 -2.25 -18.85
C LYS A 24 4.56 -1.66 -19.27
N SER A 25 3.45 -2.23 -18.82
CA SER A 25 2.13 -1.73 -19.21
C SER A 25 1.85 -0.36 -18.59
N GLU A 26 1.25 0.53 -19.38
CA GLU A 26 0.83 1.86 -18.94
C GLU A 26 -0.39 1.79 -18.02
N THR A 27 -0.48 2.77 -17.12
CA THR A 27 -1.64 2.92 -16.23
C THR A 27 -2.85 3.34 -17.06
N LYS A 28 -3.90 2.50 -17.09
CA LYS A 28 -5.17 2.85 -17.74
C LYS A 28 -6.10 3.51 -16.73
N PHE A 29 -6.44 4.77 -16.98
CA PHE A 29 -7.40 5.49 -16.16
C PHE A 29 -8.83 5.11 -16.53
N ALA A 30 -9.67 4.97 -15.52
CA ALA A 30 -11.09 4.68 -15.66
C ALA A 30 -11.90 5.65 -14.78
N PRO A 31 -13.20 5.84 -15.04
CA PRO A 31 -14.07 6.62 -14.17
C PRO A 31 -14.03 6.10 -12.72
N PRO A 32 -14.19 6.97 -11.70
CA PRO A 32 -14.27 6.55 -10.31
C PRO A 32 -15.46 5.62 -10.11
N ARG A 33 -15.33 4.66 -9.21
CA ARG A 33 -16.42 3.73 -8.91
C ARG A 33 -17.45 4.45 -8.03
N PRO A 34 -18.76 4.17 -8.21
CA PRO A 34 -19.77 4.67 -7.29
C PRO A 34 -19.43 4.25 -5.84
N GLY A 35 -19.37 5.24 -4.93
CA GLY A 35 -19.02 5.01 -3.53
C GLY A 35 -17.54 5.18 -3.18
N ASP A 36 -16.66 5.47 -4.15
CA ASP A 36 -15.24 5.75 -3.86
C ASP A 36 -15.06 6.95 -2.92
N ILE A 37 -14.27 6.75 -1.87
CA ILE A 37 -13.80 7.83 -0.99
C ILE A 37 -12.48 8.37 -1.55
N LYS A 38 -12.43 9.66 -1.88
CA LYS A 38 -11.26 10.28 -2.50
C LYS A 38 -10.02 10.30 -1.60
N HIS A 39 -10.21 10.59 -0.32
CA HIS A 39 -9.14 10.70 0.65
C HIS A 39 -9.54 9.99 1.93
N SER A 40 -8.74 9.01 2.34
CA SER A 40 -8.89 8.31 3.61
C SER A 40 -7.54 8.25 4.30
N GLN A 41 -7.48 8.75 5.53
CA GLN A 41 -6.28 8.77 6.36
C GLN A 41 -6.71 8.65 7.82
N ALA A 42 -6.16 7.67 8.52
CA ALA A 42 -6.44 7.52 9.94
C ALA A 42 -5.72 8.63 10.73
N ASP A 43 -6.44 9.33 11.60
CA ASP A 43 -5.80 10.03 12.72
C ASP A 43 -5.35 8.96 13.74
N ILE A 44 -4.05 8.96 14.05
CA ILE A 44 -3.43 8.00 14.96
C ILE A 44 -2.99 8.63 16.28
N SER A 45 -3.36 9.89 16.53
CA SER A 45 -2.99 10.63 17.75
C SER A 45 -3.32 9.86 19.02
N ILE A 46 -4.56 9.35 19.15
CA ILE A 46 -5.02 8.58 20.31
C ILE A 46 -4.21 7.28 20.49
N ALA A 47 -3.96 6.55 19.40
CA ALA A 47 -3.19 5.31 19.47
C ALA A 47 -1.73 5.59 19.87
N SER A 48 -1.14 6.65 19.31
CA SER A 48 0.20 7.09 19.65
C SER A 48 0.30 7.48 21.13
N SER A 49 -0.63 8.28 21.64
CA SER A 49 -0.58 8.79 23.02
C SER A 49 -0.93 7.76 24.08
N CYS A 50 -1.84 6.83 23.79
CA CYS A 50 -2.36 5.90 24.79
C CYS A 50 -1.69 4.53 24.76
N LEU A 51 -1.06 4.15 23.64
CA LEU A 51 -0.52 2.81 23.43
C LEU A 51 0.96 2.83 23.00
N ASP A 52 1.61 4.00 22.97
CA ASP A 52 2.93 4.22 22.38
C ASP A 52 3.02 3.64 20.94
N PHE A 53 1.89 3.65 20.22
CA PHE A 53 1.79 3.05 18.90
C PHE A 53 2.54 3.87 17.87
N THR A 54 3.46 3.23 17.15
CA THR A 54 4.12 3.80 15.99
C THR A 54 3.99 2.85 14.80
N ALA A 55 3.58 3.37 13.64
CA ALA A 55 3.53 2.59 12.41
C ALA A 55 4.97 2.26 11.95
N GLN A 56 5.32 0.97 12.01
CA GLN A 56 6.68 0.50 11.69
C GLN A 56 6.90 0.26 10.19
N TRP A 57 5.82 0.10 9.43
CA TRP A 57 5.87 -0.25 8.02
C TRP A 57 5.31 0.88 7.16
N SER A 58 6.06 1.27 6.14
CA SER A 58 5.55 2.05 5.02
C SER A 58 4.81 1.15 4.03
N VAL A 59 4.09 1.73 3.06
CA VAL A 59 3.46 0.95 1.99
C VAL A 59 4.53 0.20 1.17
N GLU A 60 5.64 0.85 0.86
CA GLU A 60 6.74 0.31 0.07
C GLU A 60 7.40 -0.88 0.77
N SER A 61 7.79 -0.72 2.04
CA SER A 61 8.42 -1.80 2.82
C SER A 61 7.47 -2.97 3.07
N GLY A 62 6.19 -2.70 3.35
CA GLY A 62 5.17 -3.74 3.47
C GLY A 62 4.96 -4.50 2.16
N LEU A 63 4.94 -3.81 1.02
CA LEU A 63 4.80 -4.41 -0.30
C LEU A 63 6.00 -5.29 -0.67
N GLN A 64 7.22 -4.82 -0.40
CA GLN A 64 8.43 -5.64 -0.60
C GLN A 64 8.37 -6.94 0.20
N ARG A 65 7.97 -6.86 1.47
CA ARG A 65 7.82 -8.03 2.34
C ARG A 65 6.75 -9.00 1.86
N LEU A 66 5.63 -8.49 1.37
CA LEU A 66 4.56 -9.29 0.77
C LEU A 66 5.06 -10.04 -0.48
N ILE A 67 5.79 -9.36 -1.36
CA ILE A 67 6.29 -9.98 -2.59
C ILE A 67 7.32 -11.07 -2.29
N GLU A 68 8.19 -10.83 -1.31
CA GLU A 68 9.14 -11.83 -0.84
C GLU A 68 8.42 -13.09 -0.32
N SER A 69 7.35 -12.94 0.46
CA SER A 69 6.61 -14.10 0.99
C SER A 69 5.90 -14.90 -0.10
N LEU A 70 5.44 -14.24 -1.17
CA LEU A 70 4.85 -14.92 -2.33
C LEU A 70 5.87 -15.74 -3.12
N LYS A 71 7.12 -15.27 -3.24
CA LYS A 71 8.20 -16.03 -3.92
C LYS A 71 8.64 -17.28 -3.15
N LEU A 72 8.51 -17.25 -1.83
CA LEU A 72 8.90 -18.35 -0.95
C LEU A 72 7.80 -19.42 -0.80
N SER A 73 6.60 -19.14 -1.30
CA SER A 73 5.48 -20.08 -1.28
C SER A 73 5.55 -20.98 -2.53
N PRO A 74 5.54 -22.32 -2.41
CA PRO A 74 5.43 -23.19 -3.57
C PRO A 74 4.10 -22.89 -4.27
N VAL A 75 4.17 -22.44 -5.52
CA VAL A 75 2.99 -22.31 -6.38
C VAL A 75 2.55 -23.73 -6.71
N ASN A 76 1.51 -24.21 -6.03
CA ASN A 76 0.80 -25.41 -6.46
C ASN A 76 0.07 -25.05 -7.77
N HIS A 77 0.70 -25.39 -8.89
CA HIS A 77 0.08 -25.38 -10.22
C HIS A 77 -0.80 -26.61 -10.42
#